data_AF-A0A4U8T739-F1
#
_entry.id   AF-A0A4U8T739-F1
#
_cell.length_a   1.000
_cell.length_b   1.000
_cell.length_c   1.000
_cell.angle_alpha   90.00
_cell.angle_beta   90.00
_cell.angle_gamma   90.00
#
_symmetry.space_group_name_H-M   'P 1'
#
loop_
_entity.id
_entity.type
_entity.pdbx_description
1 polymer ?
#
loop_
_entity_poly.entity_id
_entity_poly.type
_entity_poly.pdbx_seq_one_letter_code
_entity_poly.pdbx_strand_id
1 'polypeptide(L)'
;MTILLNKAQTQEAIMLINRLKHLYEERSEIDVQKLDRDSILKEEMAKACNIVDKNGQPQPSKVKLPLVMALFDELYLDKTNKKEDEYATMETYRLALEERISKEIINSSLAVIESLNENNAYIKEVIKEAKSLDKETLEAIKYLAKVHYKKRLDSKMAELGIDIKPPKDNAALIELAQALNEFINKQ
;
A
#
# COMPACT_ATOMS: atom_id res chain seq x y z
N MET A 1 -4.49 -1.33 33.95
CA MET A 1 -5.95 -1.40 33.72
C MET A 1 -6.36 -2.83 34.04
N THR A 2 -7.08 -3.07 35.12
CA THR A 2 -7.38 -4.44 35.60
C THR A 2 -8.81 -4.79 35.23
N ILE A 3 -9.00 -5.83 34.41
CA ILE A 3 -10.33 -6.28 33.97
C ILE A 3 -10.94 -7.11 35.11
N LEU A 4 -12.05 -6.64 35.70
CA LEU A 4 -12.84 -7.36 36.71
C LEU A 4 -14.06 -8.00 36.01
N LEU A 5 -13.99 -9.31 35.74
CA LEU A 5 -15.11 -10.08 35.20
C LEU A 5 -15.89 -10.77 36.33
N ASN A 6 -17.21 -10.80 36.22
CA ASN A 6 -18.05 -11.61 37.12
C ASN A 6 -18.01 -13.11 36.74
N LYS A 7 -18.56 -13.98 37.59
CA LYS A 7 -18.50 -15.45 37.39
C LYS A 7 -19.11 -15.92 36.06
N ALA A 8 -20.22 -15.33 35.63
CA ALA A 8 -20.86 -15.68 34.36
C ALA A 8 -20.01 -15.24 33.16
N GLN A 9 -19.47 -14.02 33.19
CA GLN A 9 -18.55 -13.50 32.18
C GLN A 9 -17.27 -14.32 32.09
N THR A 10 -16.73 -14.76 33.23
CA THR A 10 -15.55 -15.65 33.27
C THR A 10 -15.85 -17.01 32.63
N GLN A 11 -17.01 -17.60 32.92
CA GLN A 11 -17.40 -18.89 32.32
C GLN A 11 -17.62 -18.77 30.81
N GLU A 12 -18.29 -17.70 30.36
CA GLU A 12 -18.48 -17.41 28.94
C GLU A 12 -17.15 -17.19 28.21
N ALA A 13 -16.23 -16.43 28.81
CA ALA A 13 -14.89 -16.23 28.25
C ALA A 13 -14.10 -17.54 28.12
N ILE A 14 -14.21 -18.44 29.11
CA ILE A 14 -13.57 -19.77 29.06
C ILE A 14 -14.16 -20.64 27.94
N MET A 15 -15.50 -20.63 27.77
CA MET A 15 -16.13 -21.39 26.69
C MET A 15 -15.74 -20.85 25.31
N LEU A 16 -15.75 -19.53 25.16
CA LEU A 16 -15.36 -18.88 23.91
C LEU A 16 -13.90 -19.15 23.56
N ILE A 17 -12.96 -19.02 24.51
CA ILE A 17 -11.54 -19.23 24.22
C ILE A 17 -11.26 -20.68 23.83
N ASN A 18 -11.94 -21.66 24.43
CA ASN A 18 -11.78 -23.06 24.06
C ASN A 18 -12.34 -23.34 22.67
N ARG A 19 -13.49 -22.76 22.33
CA ARG A 19 -14.06 -22.88 20.97
C ARG A 19 -13.16 -22.23 19.92
N LEU A 20 -12.61 -21.05 20.21
CA LEU A 20 -11.69 -20.37 19.31
C LEU A 20 -10.39 -21.17 19.14
N LYS A 21 -9.82 -21.71 20.21
CA LYS A 21 -8.63 -22.58 20.13
C LYS A 21 -8.86 -23.74 19.17
N HIS A 22 -9.98 -24.44 19.32
CA HIS A 22 -10.32 -25.55 18.43
C HIS A 22 -10.45 -25.11 16.96
N LEU A 23 -11.15 -23.99 16.70
CA LEU A 23 -11.25 -23.44 15.33
C LEU A 23 -9.88 -23.03 14.77
N TYR A 24 -8.96 -22.55 15.60
CA TYR A 24 -7.60 -22.21 15.16
C TYR A 24 -6.72 -23.44 14.92
N GLU A 25 -6.93 -24.53 15.66
CA GLU A 25 -6.30 -25.83 15.38
C GLU A 25 -6.76 -26.36 14.02
N GLU A 26 -8.07 -26.43 13.77
CA GLU A 26 -8.63 -26.81 12.45
C GLU A 26 -8.10 -25.90 11.34
N ARG A 27 -8.08 -24.59 11.58
CA ARG A 27 -7.55 -23.62 10.62
C ARG A 27 -6.10 -23.89 10.26
N SER A 28 -5.27 -24.24 11.24
CA SER A 28 -3.85 -24.50 11.02
C SER A 28 -3.64 -25.71 10.11
N GLU A 29 -4.45 -26.77 10.26
CA GLU A 29 -4.42 -27.94 9.39
C GLU A 29 -4.83 -27.59 7.96
N ILE A 30 -5.88 -26.79 7.79
CA ILE A 30 -6.34 -26.31 6.48
C ILE A 30 -5.26 -25.46 5.81
N ASP A 31 -4.60 -24.57 6.54
CA ASP A 31 -3.54 -23.72 6.00
C ASP A 31 -2.33 -24.55 5.55
N VAL A 32 -1.95 -25.60 6.30
CA VAL A 32 -0.89 -26.53 5.89
C VAL A 32 -1.28 -27.30 4.62
N GLN A 33 -2.50 -27.84 4.55
CA GLN A 33 -3.00 -28.52 3.35
C GLN A 33 -2.99 -27.58 2.14
N LYS A 34 -3.41 -26.33 2.32
CA LYS A 34 -3.38 -25.33 1.26
C LYS A 34 -1.95 -25.09 0.76
N LEU A 35 -0.97 -24.97 1.66
CA LEU A 35 0.43 -24.77 1.26
C LEU A 35 0.97 -25.94 0.43
N ASP A 36 0.65 -27.17 0.81
CA ASP A 36 1.01 -28.37 0.04
C ASP A 36 0.39 -28.34 -1.38
N ARG A 37 -0.93 -28.08 -1.46
CA ARG A 37 -1.64 -28.00 -2.75
C ARG A 37 -1.13 -26.86 -3.62
N ASP A 38 -0.85 -25.69 -3.05
CA ASP A 38 -0.27 -24.55 -3.76
C ASP A 38 1.12 -24.89 -4.32
N SER A 39 1.91 -25.68 -3.59
CA SER A 39 3.23 -26.15 -4.05
C SER A 39 3.10 -27.08 -5.27
N ILE A 40 2.24 -28.09 -5.16
CA ILE A 40 1.95 -29.04 -6.26
C ILE A 40 1.42 -28.31 -7.49
N LEU A 41 0.48 -27.38 -7.30
CA LEU A 41 -0.09 -26.59 -8.40
C LEU A 41 0.98 -25.77 -9.12
N LYS A 42 1.92 -25.15 -8.39
CA LYS A 42 3.03 -24.41 -9.02
C LYS A 42 3.94 -25.31 -9.84
N GLU A 43 4.21 -26.52 -9.37
CA GLU A 43 4.99 -27.51 -10.11
C GLU A 43 4.30 -27.88 -11.44
N GLU A 44 3.01 -28.21 -11.37
CA GLU A 44 2.22 -28.56 -12.56
C GLU A 44 2.07 -27.39 -13.53
N MET A 45 1.85 -26.17 -13.02
CA MET A 45 1.80 -24.96 -13.85
C MET A 45 3.15 -24.67 -14.51
N ALA A 46 4.27 -24.85 -13.80
CA ALA A 46 5.59 -24.65 -14.38
C ALA A 46 5.85 -25.61 -15.54
N LYS A 47 5.47 -26.89 -15.39
CA LYS A 47 5.54 -27.88 -16.46
C LYS A 47 4.63 -27.50 -17.63
N ALA A 48 3.35 -27.23 -17.36
CA ALA A 48 2.34 -26.94 -18.37
C ALA A 48 2.68 -25.68 -19.20
N CYS A 49 3.22 -24.64 -18.56
CA CYS A 49 3.59 -23.39 -19.22
C CYS A 49 5.06 -23.38 -19.71
N ASN A 50 5.77 -24.52 -19.67
CA ASN A 50 7.18 -24.64 -20.04
C ASN A 50 8.09 -23.60 -19.34
N ILE A 51 7.82 -23.32 -18.07
CA ILE A 51 8.62 -22.45 -17.22
C ILE A 51 9.73 -23.30 -16.62
N VAL A 52 10.77 -23.51 -17.40
CA VAL A 52 11.91 -24.37 -17.08
C VAL A 52 13.23 -23.58 -16.99
N ASP A 53 14.25 -24.18 -16.39
CA ASP A 53 15.62 -23.67 -16.45
C ASP A 53 16.34 -24.08 -17.76
N LYS A 54 17.63 -23.75 -17.85
CA LYS A 54 18.46 -24.09 -19.03
C LYS A 54 18.60 -25.61 -19.24
N ASN A 55 18.35 -26.41 -18.22
CA ASN A 55 18.45 -27.87 -18.25
C ASN A 55 17.08 -28.53 -18.45
N GLY A 56 16.01 -27.75 -18.69
CA GLY A 56 14.65 -28.25 -18.88
C GLY A 56 13.95 -28.64 -17.57
N GLN A 57 14.48 -28.28 -16.39
CA GLN A 57 13.84 -28.58 -15.12
C GLN A 57 12.78 -27.52 -14.78
N PRO A 58 11.55 -27.91 -14.37
CA PRO A 58 10.51 -26.97 -13.96
C PRO A 58 10.97 -25.99 -12.88
N GLN A 59 10.45 -24.76 -12.95
CA GLN A 59 10.77 -23.68 -12.01
C GLN A 59 9.49 -23.17 -11.32
N PRO A 60 8.95 -23.89 -10.31
CA PRO A 60 7.71 -23.53 -9.61
C PRO A 60 7.78 -22.16 -8.93
N SER A 61 8.97 -21.77 -8.49
CA SER A 61 9.23 -20.46 -7.86
C SER A 61 8.98 -19.27 -8.79
N LYS A 62 9.01 -19.50 -10.12
CA LYS A 62 8.70 -18.47 -11.12
C LYS A 62 7.20 -18.37 -11.44
N VAL A 63 6.39 -19.35 -11.02
CA VAL A 63 4.94 -19.32 -11.19
C VAL A 63 4.33 -18.27 -10.27
N LYS A 64 3.59 -17.33 -10.86
CA LYS A 64 2.89 -16.27 -10.14
C LYS A 64 1.54 -16.78 -9.65
N LEU A 65 1.56 -17.49 -8.51
CA LEU A 65 0.35 -18.08 -7.92
C LEU A 65 -0.84 -17.10 -7.79
N PRO A 66 -0.66 -15.80 -7.43
CA PRO A 66 -1.79 -14.88 -7.39
C PRO A 66 -2.52 -14.69 -8.74
N LEU A 67 -1.82 -14.83 -9.87
CA LEU A 67 -2.46 -14.79 -11.20
C LEU A 67 -3.22 -16.08 -11.48
N VAL A 68 -2.63 -17.22 -11.08
CA VAL A 68 -3.30 -18.53 -11.17
C VAL A 68 -4.57 -18.53 -10.33
N MET A 69 -4.52 -18.02 -9.10
CA MET A 69 -5.70 -17.93 -8.22
C MET A 69 -6.79 -17.01 -8.78
N ALA A 70 -6.42 -15.90 -9.44
CA ALA A 70 -7.39 -15.05 -10.12
C ALA A 70 -8.10 -15.79 -11.27
N LEU A 71 -7.37 -16.62 -12.02
CA LEU A 71 -7.97 -17.49 -13.04
C LEU A 71 -8.81 -18.61 -12.43
N PHE A 72 -8.45 -19.13 -11.25
CA PHE A 72 -9.30 -20.09 -10.55
C PHE A 72 -10.64 -19.46 -10.14
N ASP A 73 -10.57 -18.25 -9.58
CA ASP A 73 -11.74 -17.45 -9.22
C ASP A 73 -12.66 -17.21 -10.43
N GLU A 74 -12.08 -16.92 -11.59
CA GLU A 74 -12.81 -16.70 -12.85
C GLU A 74 -13.40 -17.99 -13.43
N LEU A 75 -12.54 -18.98 -13.70
CA LEU A 75 -12.92 -20.18 -14.46
C LEU A 75 -13.80 -21.14 -13.67
N TYR A 76 -13.69 -21.13 -12.33
CA TYR A 76 -14.34 -22.14 -11.50
C TYR A 76 -15.25 -21.56 -10.42
N LEU A 77 -15.14 -20.27 -10.08
CA LEU A 77 -15.95 -19.64 -9.02
C LEU A 77 -16.81 -18.48 -9.53
N ASP A 78 -16.87 -18.26 -10.85
CA ASP A 78 -17.70 -17.24 -11.51
C ASP A 78 -17.45 -15.83 -10.96
N LYS A 79 -16.19 -15.51 -10.68
CA LYS A 79 -15.76 -14.19 -10.21
C LYS A 79 -15.05 -13.42 -11.31
N THR A 80 -15.31 -12.12 -11.40
CA THR A 80 -14.62 -11.25 -12.36
C THR A 80 -13.11 -11.17 -12.11
N ASN A 81 -12.32 -11.38 -13.17
CA ASN A 81 -10.88 -11.22 -13.16
C ASN A 81 -10.48 -9.75 -13.35
N LYS A 82 -10.47 -9.00 -12.24
CA LYS A 82 -10.12 -7.57 -12.25
C LYS A 82 -8.75 -7.27 -12.85
N LYS A 83 -7.81 -8.22 -12.82
CA LYS A 83 -6.47 -8.02 -13.39
C LYS A 83 -6.50 -8.01 -14.92
N GLU A 84 -7.37 -8.81 -15.52
CA GLU A 84 -7.60 -8.81 -16.96
C GLU A 84 -8.29 -7.53 -17.41
N ASP A 85 -9.33 -7.10 -16.68
CA ASP A 85 -10.01 -5.82 -16.93
C ASP A 85 -9.04 -4.64 -16.87
N GLU A 86 -8.19 -4.59 -15.85
CA GLU A 86 -7.14 -3.57 -15.70
C GLU A 86 -6.15 -3.62 -16.87
N TYR A 87 -5.73 -4.81 -17.30
CA TYR A 87 -4.81 -4.97 -18.43
C TYR A 87 -5.42 -4.50 -19.76
N ALA A 88 -6.64 -4.92 -20.06
CA ALA A 88 -7.37 -4.48 -21.25
C ALA A 88 -7.57 -2.95 -21.27
N THR A 89 -7.85 -2.37 -20.10
CA THR A 89 -7.95 -0.92 -19.93
C THR A 89 -6.59 -0.23 -20.16
N MET A 90 -5.51 -0.76 -19.59
CA MET A 90 -4.15 -0.24 -19.81
C MET A 90 -3.75 -0.27 -21.27
N GLU A 91 -4.06 -1.36 -21.98
CA GLU A 91 -3.77 -1.48 -23.41
C GLU A 91 -4.53 -0.44 -24.24
N THR A 92 -5.79 -0.21 -23.89
CA THR A 92 -6.60 0.86 -24.48
C THR A 92 -5.96 2.24 -24.27
N TYR A 93 -5.48 2.51 -23.05
CA TYR A 93 -4.80 3.78 -22.74
C TYR A 93 -3.43 3.91 -23.41
N ARG A 94 -2.67 2.82 -23.53
CA ARG A 94 -1.38 2.78 -24.24
C ARG A 94 -1.56 3.23 -25.69
N LEU A 95 -2.51 2.63 -26.41
CA LEU A 95 -2.82 3.01 -27.79
C LEU A 95 -3.27 4.47 -27.90
N ALA A 96 -4.07 4.96 -26.95
CA ALA A 96 -4.48 6.37 -26.94
C ALA A 96 -3.27 7.31 -26.76
N LEU A 97 -2.32 6.98 -25.89
CA LEU A 97 -1.10 7.77 -25.68
C LEU A 97 -0.17 7.74 -26.90
N GLU A 98 -0.11 6.62 -27.62
CA GLU A 98 0.74 6.47 -28.81
C GLU A 98 0.18 7.22 -30.03
N GLU A 99 -1.14 7.22 -30.22
CA GLU A 99 -1.76 7.62 -31.49
C GLU A 99 -2.73 8.80 -31.40
N ARG A 100 -3.38 9.03 -30.25
CA ARG A 100 -4.58 9.90 -30.15
C ARG A 100 -4.37 11.14 -29.29
N ILE A 101 -3.48 11.08 -28.31
CA ILE A 101 -3.14 12.22 -27.44
C ILE A 101 -1.99 13.02 -28.05
N SER A 102 -2.07 14.35 -27.95
CA SER A 102 -1.05 15.23 -28.50
C SER A 102 0.28 15.10 -27.73
N LYS A 103 1.40 15.14 -28.46
CA LYS A 103 2.75 15.11 -27.86
C LYS A 103 2.98 16.28 -26.91
N GLU A 104 2.34 17.42 -27.15
CA GLU A 104 2.42 18.59 -26.28
C GLU A 104 1.88 18.28 -24.87
N ILE A 105 0.69 17.68 -24.76
CA ILE A 105 0.08 17.31 -23.48
C ILE A 105 0.93 16.23 -22.77
N ILE A 106 1.46 15.27 -23.53
CA ILE A 106 2.34 14.23 -22.98
C ILE A 106 3.61 14.88 -22.40
N ASN A 107 4.29 15.72 -23.19
CA ASN A 107 5.52 16.38 -22.77
C ASN A 107 5.29 17.33 -21.59
N SER A 108 4.19 18.09 -21.56
CA SER A 108 3.87 18.96 -20.43
C SER A 108 3.64 18.15 -19.15
N SER A 109 3.00 16.97 -19.27
CA SER A 109 2.78 16.08 -18.13
C SER A 109 4.10 15.48 -17.63
N LEU A 110 4.98 15.05 -18.54
CA LEU A 110 6.30 14.53 -18.20
C LEU A 110 7.18 15.59 -17.53
N ALA A 111 7.18 16.83 -18.03
CA ALA A 111 7.94 17.92 -17.43
C ALA A 111 7.51 18.22 -15.98
N VAL A 112 6.22 18.10 -15.66
CA VAL A 112 5.74 18.22 -14.27
C VAL A 112 6.25 17.06 -13.41
N ILE A 113 6.26 15.83 -13.92
CA ILE A 113 6.81 14.66 -13.23
C ILE A 113 8.30 14.84 -12.94
N GLU A 114 9.07 15.32 -13.92
CA GLU A 114 10.49 15.63 -13.75
C GLU A 114 10.71 16.70 -12.68
N SER A 115 9.95 17.80 -12.75
CA SER A 115 10.01 18.87 -11.74
C SER A 115 9.71 18.38 -10.33
N LEU A 116 8.74 17.47 -10.18
CA LEU A 116 8.41 16.86 -8.87
C LEU A 116 9.56 15.98 -8.37
N ASN A 117 10.20 15.20 -9.25
CA ASN A 117 11.34 14.36 -8.90
C ASN A 117 12.55 15.19 -8.49
N GLU A 118 12.85 16.27 -9.22
CA GLU A 118 13.90 17.23 -8.88
C GLU A 118 13.63 17.90 -7.53
N ASN A 119 12.41 18.38 -7.30
CA ASN A 119 12.03 18.99 -6.03
C ASN A 119 12.18 18.01 -4.85
N ASN A 120 11.77 16.76 -5.02
CA ASN A 120 11.95 15.71 -4.02
C ASN A 120 13.43 15.42 -3.74
N ALA A 121 14.29 15.46 -4.75
CA ALA A 121 15.73 15.33 -4.58
C ALA A 121 16.30 16.52 -3.79
N TYR A 122 15.92 17.75 -4.14
CA TYR A 122 16.36 18.94 -3.41
C TYR A 122 15.92 18.94 -1.94
N ILE A 123 14.68 18.52 -1.63
CA ILE A 123 14.23 18.37 -0.24
C ILE A 123 15.14 17.41 0.53
N LYS A 124 15.52 16.27 -0.08
CA LYS A 124 16.41 15.30 0.56
C LYS A 124 17.80 15.87 0.80
N GLU A 125 18.35 16.63 -0.16
CA GLU A 125 19.66 17.26 0.00
C GLU A 125 19.65 18.32 1.11
N VAL A 126 18.65 19.20 1.15
CA VAL A 126 18.50 20.20 2.23
C VAL A 126 18.43 19.53 3.61
N ILE A 127 17.72 18.40 3.73
CA ILE A 127 17.65 17.63 4.97
C ILE A 127 19.03 17.06 5.35
N LYS A 128 19.82 16.59 4.37
CA LYS A 128 21.17 16.03 4.62
C LYS A 128 22.20 17.10 5.04
N GLU A 129 22.01 18.34 4.59
CA GLU A 129 22.86 19.47 4.97
C GLU A 129 22.73 19.83 6.46
N ALA A 130 21.60 19.49 7.09
CA ALA A 130 21.33 19.71 8.51
C ALA A 130 22.10 18.73 9.43
N LYS A 131 23.44 18.77 9.40
CA LYS A 131 24.34 17.84 10.12
C LYS A 131 24.41 18.06 11.63
N SER A 132 24.03 19.23 12.11
CA SER A 132 24.14 19.63 13.53
C SER A 132 22.88 19.36 14.34
N LEU A 133 21.77 19.02 13.70
CA LEU A 133 20.51 18.72 14.36
C LEU A 133 20.47 17.25 14.79
N ASP A 134 19.98 16.99 15.99
CA ASP A 134 19.65 15.64 16.40
C ASP A 134 18.44 15.10 15.62
N LYS A 135 18.26 13.78 15.69
CA LYS A 135 17.23 13.07 14.93
C LYS A 135 15.81 13.52 15.28
N GLU A 136 15.53 13.79 16.55
CA GLU A 136 14.18 14.14 17.02
C GLU A 136 13.79 15.53 16.52
N THR A 137 14.72 16.50 16.63
CA THR A 137 14.56 17.85 16.10
C THR A 137 14.35 17.84 14.57
N LEU A 138 15.13 17.05 13.84
CA LEU A 138 15.00 16.95 12.38
C LEU A 138 13.66 16.33 11.94
N GLU A 139 13.15 15.32 12.65
CA GLU A 139 11.84 14.74 12.37
C GLU A 139 10.69 15.71 12.68
N ALA A 140 10.78 16.49 13.77
CA ALA A 140 9.79 17.52 14.09
C ALA A 140 9.71 18.60 12.98
N ILE A 141 10.86 19.05 12.46
CA ILE A 141 10.92 20.01 11.35
C ILE A 141 10.30 19.43 10.07
N LYS A 142 10.62 18.18 9.71
CA LYS A 142 9.99 17.50 8.55
C LYS A 142 8.47 17.42 8.71
N TYR A 143 8.00 17.10 9.91
CA TYR A 143 6.57 17.03 10.19
C TYR A 143 5.89 18.39 9.97
N LEU A 144 6.44 19.46 10.55
CA LEU A 144 5.93 20.82 10.34
C LEU A 144 5.90 21.23 8.86
N ALA A 145 6.98 20.98 8.13
CA ALA A 145 7.06 21.31 6.71
C ALA A 145 5.97 20.57 5.91
N LYS A 146 5.70 19.30 6.25
CA LYS A 146 4.66 18.50 5.61
C LYS A 146 3.25 18.99 5.96
N VAL A 147 3.01 19.44 7.20
CA VAL A 147 1.73 20.07 7.60
C VAL A 147 1.51 21.36 6.82
N HIS A 148 2.52 22.23 6.72
CA HIS A 148 2.45 23.46 5.94
C HIS A 148 2.17 23.19 4.45
N TYR A 149 2.90 22.23 3.86
CA TYR A 149 2.65 21.77 2.49
C TYR A 149 1.20 21.32 2.29
N LYS A 150 0.68 20.45 3.18
CA LYS A 150 -0.68 19.93 3.08
C LYS A 150 -1.74 21.04 3.17
N LYS A 151 -1.59 21.99 4.11
CA LYS A 151 -2.48 23.15 4.22
C LYS A 151 -2.49 23.99 2.94
N ARG A 152 -1.31 24.25 2.36
CA ARG A 152 -1.19 25.00 1.12
C ARG A 152 -1.81 24.24 -0.07
N LEU A 153 -1.57 22.94 -0.15
CA LEU A 153 -2.14 22.08 -1.18
C LEU A 153 -3.68 22.05 -1.11
N ASP A 154 -4.22 21.92 0.10
CA ASP A 154 -5.67 21.91 0.32
C ASP A 154 -6.30 23.25 -0.09
N SER A 155 -5.68 24.37 0.28
CA SER A 155 -6.13 25.69 -0.21
C SER A 155 -6.14 25.76 -1.74
N LYS A 156 -5.10 25.25 -2.40
CA LYS A 156 -5.02 25.24 -3.87
C LYS A 156 -6.00 24.27 -4.52
N MET A 157 -6.28 23.12 -3.91
CA MET A 157 -7.30 22.20 -4.37
C MET A 157 -8.70 22.82 -4.26
N ALA A 158 -9.00 23.51 -3.15
CA ALA A 158 -10.26 24.25 -2.97
C ALA A 158 -10.44 25.34 -4.04
N GLU A 159 -9.39 26.13 -4.32
CA GLU A 159 -9.40 27.15 -5.37
C GLU A 159 -9.72 26.56 -6.77
N LEU A 160 -9.32 25.31 -7.01
CA LEU A 160 -9.56 24.59 -8.27
C LEU A 160 -10.89 23.79 -8.29
N GLY A 161 -11.70 23.88 -7.22
CA GLY A 161 -12.94 23.12 -7.10
C GLY A 161 -12.74 21.61 -6.93
N ILE A 162 -11.54 21.18 -6.52
CA ILE A 162 -11.22 19.78 -6.26
C ILE A 162 -11.66 19.43 -4.83
N ASP A 163 -12.44 18.35 -4.69
CA ASP A 163 -12.96 17.92 -3.40
C ASP A 163 -11.85 17.48 -2.44
N ILE A 164 -11.88 18.00 -1.22
CA ILE A 164 -10.85 17.79 -0.21
C ILE A 164 -11.38 16.79 0.80
N LYS A 165 -10.80 15.59 0.82
CA LYS A 165 -11.11 14.61 1.86
C LYS A 165 -10.75 15.18 3.23
N PRO A 166 -11.63 15.02 4.24
CA PRO A 166 -11.34 15.50 5.58
C PRO A 166 -10.07 14.82 6.12
N PRO A 167 -9.25 15.55 6.89
CA PRO A 167 -8.06 14.97 7.50
C PRO A 167 -8.44 13.79 8.40
N LYS A 168 -7.63 12.72 8.39
CA LYS A 168 -7.74 11.67 9.41
C LYS A 168 -7.36 12.29 10.76
N ASP A 169 -8.20 12.06 11.76
CA ASP A 169 -8.03 12.61 13.10
C ASP A 169 -6.70 12.14 13.71
N ASN A 170 -5.85 13.09 14.08
CA ASN A 170 -4.49 12.83 14.56
C ASN A 170 -4.09 13.89 15.62
N ALA A 171 -4.98 14.09 16.59
CA ALA A 171 -4.90 15.11 17.64
C ALA A 171 -3.52 15.18 18.34
N ALA A 172 -2.88 14.05 18.62
CA ALA A 172 -1.59 13.98 19.31
C ALA A 172 -0.40 14.58 18.52
N LEU A 173 -0.48 14.63 17.19
CA LEU A 173 0.57 15.18 16.32
C LEU A 173 0.37 16.69 16.07
N ILE A 174 -0.86 17.18 16.20
CA ILE A 174 -1.22 18.59 16.01
C ILE A 174 -0.73 19.46 17.17
N GLU A 175 -0.83 18.97 18.42
CA GLU A 175 -0.35 19.69 19.62
C GLU A 175 1.18 19.90 19.59
N LEU A 176 1.95 18.88 19.17
CA LEU A 176 3.41 18.97 19.09
C LEU A 176 3.86 19.96 18.00
N ALA A 177 3.15 20.02 16.88
CA ALA A 177 3.42 21.00 15.82
C ALA A 177 3.06 22.43 16.22
N GLN A 178 1.97 22.63 16.97
CA GLN A 178 1.60 23.97 17.46
C GLN A 178 2.64 24.53 18.44
N ALA A 179 3.12 23.71 19.39
CA ALA A 179 4.18 24.11 20.33
C ALA A 179 5.48 24.51 19.61
N LEU A 180 5.87 23.77 18.58
CA LEU A 180 7.09 24.06 17.81
C LEU A 180 6.94 25.29 16.90
N ASN A 181 5.75 25.50 16.32
CA ASN A 181 5.45 26.65 15.46
C ASN A 181 5.31 27.96 16.27
N GLU A 182 4.80 27.90 17.50
CA GLU A 182 4.78 29.04 18.42
C GLU A 182 6.19 29.47 18.88
N PHE A 183 7.11 28.51 19.02
CA PHE A 183 8.50 28.80 19.39
C PHE A 183 9.26 29.48 18.24
N ILE A 184 9.08 29.02 17.00
CA ILE A 184 9.76 29.56 15.81
C ILE A 184 9.28 30.98 15.47
N ASN A 185 7.99 31.30 15.64
CA ASN A 185 7.41 32.61 15.30
C ASN A 185 7.43 33.64 16.43
N LYS A 186 8.04 33.33 17.60
CA LYS A 186 8.22 34.26 18.73
C LYS A 186 9.59 34.97 18.73
N GLN A 187 10.43 34.72 17.73
CA GLN A 187 11.60 35.55 17.41
C GLN A 187 11.22 36.60 16.37
#